data_AF-A0A142XSC5-F1
#
_entry.id   AF-A0A142XSC5-F1
#
_cell.length_a   1.000
_cell.length_b   1.000
_cell.length_c   1.000
_cell.angle_alpha   90.00
_cell.angle_beta   90.00
_cell.angle_gamma   90.00
#
_symmetry.space_group_name_H-M   'P 1'
#
loop_
_entity.id
_entity.type
_entity.pdbx_description
1 polymer ?
#
loop_
_entity_poly.entity_id
_entity_poly.type
_entity_poly.pdbx_seq_one_letter_code
_entity_poly.pdbx_strand_id
1 'polypeptide(L)'
;MSVTRREFVASALALPFVGNARAGEAKLPVVVDTHLHCFAGKDDPKFPYHKDGPYQPADPATPEHLLKCMADGGVDYAIVVHPEPYQYGAARDILTAA
;
A
#
# COMPACT_ATOMS: atom_id res chain seq x y z
N MET A 1 36.85 9.13 54.15
CA MET A 1 35.46 9.62 54.24
C MET A 1 34.54 8.41 54.25
N SER A 2 33.81 8.19 55.35
CA SER A 2 32.90 7.05 55.50
C SER A 2 31.49 7.45 55.10
N VAL A 3 30.96 6.85 54.04
CA VAL A 3 29.55 7.02 53.66
C VAL A 3 28.67 6.31 54.67
N THR A 4 27.65 7.00 55.19
CA THR A 4 26.73 6.46 56.19
C THR A 4 25.58 5.69 55.54
N ARG A 5 24.97 4.74 56.27
CA ARG A 5 23.80 3.98 55.78
C ARG A 5 22.64 4.88 55.32
N ARG A 6 22.50 6.06 55.92
CA ARG A 6 21.44 7.03 55.59
C ARG A 6 21.70 7.69 54.23
N GLU A 7 22.95 8.01 53.94
CA GLU A 7 23.38 8.56 52.65
C GLU A 7 23.22 7.52 51.53
N PHE A 8 23.51 6.24 51.82
CA PHE A 8 23.32 5.15 50.86
C PHE A 8 21.85 4.95 50.45
N VAL A 9 20.90 5.03 51.40
CA VAL A 9 19.47 4.91 51.11
C VAL A 9 18.94 6.13 50.35
N ALA A 10 19.46 7.33 50.63
CA ALA A 10 19.09 8.55 49.91
C ALA A 10 19.49 8.49 48.42
N SER A 11 20.60 7.83 48.09
CA SER A 11 21.01 7.63 46.68
C SER A 11 20.18 6.60 45.90
N ALA A 12 19.44 5.71 46.58
CA ALA A 12 18.63 4.67 45.92
C ALA A 12 17.29 5.20 45.36
N LEU A 13 16.84 6.38 45.79
CA LEU A 13 15.59 7.01 45.32
C LEU A 13 15.79 7.97 44.14
N ALA A 14 17.04 8.22 43.75
CA ALA A 14 17.40 9.12 42.65
C ALA A 14 17.63 8.39 41.31
N LEU A 15 17.10 7.18 41.14
CA LEU A 15 16.93 6.63 39.80
C LEU A 15 15.75 7.37 39.16
N PRO A 16 15.96 8.23 38.15
CA PRO A 16 14.83 8.63 37.33
C PRO A 16 14.21 7.33 36.84
N PHE A 17 12.88 7.26 36.94
CA PHE A 17 12.07 6.42 36.07
C PHE A 17 12.42 6.85 34.64
N VAL A 18 13.55 6.37 34.12
CA VAL A 18 13.74 6.17 32.68
C VAL A 18 12.84 4.98 32.40
N GLY A 19 11.54 5.23 32.46
CA GLY A 19 10.56 4.37 31.84
C GLY A 19 11.08 4.20 30.43
N ASN A 20 11.20 2.94 30.01
CA ASN A 20 11.40 2.57 28.63
C ASN A 20 10.22 3.10 27.82
N ALA A 21 10.17 4.40 27.58
CA ALA A 21 9.45 4.99 26.49
C ALA A 21 10.28 4.72 25.23
N ARG A 22 10.44 3.43 24.91
CA ARG A 22 10.38 3.05 23.51
C ARG A 22 8.92 3.19 23.14
N ALA A 23 8.49 4.43 22.91
CA ALA A 23 7.41 4.67 21.99
C ALA A 23 7.91 4.07 20.66
N GLY A 24 7.63 2.79 20.45
CA GLY A 24 7.70 2.23 19.12
C GLY A 24 6.77 3.11 18.31
N GLU A 25 7.28 3.75 17.27
CA GLU A 25 6.42 4.37 16.27
C GLU A 25 5.36 3.33 15.93
N ALA A 26 4.10 3.61 16.29
CA ALA A 26 3.01 2.74 15.94
C ALA A 26 2.94 2.81 14.42
N LYS A 27 3.49 1.79 13.75
CA LYS A 27 3.41 1.68 12.29
C LYS A 27 1.93 1.76 11.95
N LEU A 28 1.59 2.68 11.06
CA LEU A 28 0.24 2.74 10.51
C LEU A 28 -0.13 1.35 9.95
N PRO A 29 -1.40 0.94 10.07
CA PRO A 29 -1.84 -0.31 9.50
C PRO A 29 -1.60 -0.28 7.99
N VAL A 30 -1.06 -1.36 7.44
CA VAL A 30 -0.89 -1.52 5.99
C VAL A 30 -2.27 -1.65 5.36
N VAL A 31 -2.56 -0.82 4.35
CA VAL A 31 -3.80 -0.82 3.58
C VAL A 31 -3.56 -1.49 2.23
N VAL A 32 -4.31 -2.56 1.96
CA VAL A 32 -4.23 -3.30 0.70
C VAL A 32 -5.57 -3.20 -0.02
N ASP A 33 -5.56 -2.65 -1.23
CA ASP A 33 -6.69 -2.76 -2.15
C ASP A 33 -6.66 -4.15 -2.81
N THR A 34 -7.64 -4.97 -2.46
CA THR A 34 -7.66 -6.37 -2.88
C THR A 34 -8.18 -6.57 -4.29
N HIS A 35 -8.70 -5.54 -4.96
CA HIS A 35 -9.37 -5.72 -6.25
C HIS A 35 -9.38 -4.44 -7.09
N LEU A 36 -8.44 -4.33 -8.03
CA LEU A 36 -8.44 -3.28 -9.04
C LEU A 36 -8.30 -3.82 -10.46
N HIS A 37 -8.58 -2.98 -11.45
CA HIS A 37 -8.44 -3.30 -12.86
C HIS A 37 -7.64 -2.23 -13.60
N CYS A 38 -6.71 -2.65 -14.45
CA CYS A 38 -6.05 -1.77 -15.42
C CYS A 38 -6.81 -1.79 -16.75
N PHE A 39 -6.87 -0.63 -17.41
CA PHE A 39 -7.47 -0.48 -18.72
C PHE A 39 -6.57 0.37 -19.62
N ALA A 40 -6.29 -0.11 -20.83
CA ALA A 40 -5.56 0.65 -21.84
C ALA A 40 -6.44 1.68 -22.57
N GLY A 41 -7.76 1.58 -22.44
CA GLY A 41 -8.74 2.38 -23.18
C GLY A 41 -9.10 1.75 -24.54
N LYS A 42 -10.25 2.15 -25.08
CA LYS A 42 -10.84 1.54 -26.28
C LYS A 42 -10.03 1.70 -27.56
N ASP A 43 -9.20 2.75 -27.62
CA ASP A 43 -8.45 3.13 -28.82
C ASP A 43 -7.01 2.61 -28.80
N ASP A 44 -6.61 1.85 -27.76
CA ASP A 44 -5.28 1.25 -27.66
C ASP A 44 -5.21 -0.05 -28.50
N PRO A 45 -4.36 -0.09 -29.54
CA PRO A 45 -4.28 -1.25 -30.44
C PRO A 45 -3.46 -2.41 -29.86
N LYS A 46 -2.67 -2.19 -28.80
CA LYS A 46 -1.83 -3.21 -28.17
C LYS A 46 -2.65 -4.09 -27.23
N PHE A 47 -3.63 -3.50 -26.55
CA PHE A 47 -4.55 -4.21 -25.65
C PHE A 47 -6.00 -4.01 -26.09
N PRO A 48 -6.40 -4.62 -27.22
CA PRO A 48 -7.77 -4.47 -27.72
C PRO A 48 -8.76 -5.17 -26.78
N TYR A 49 -9.90 -4.51 -26.55
CA TYR A 49 -11.04 -5.14 -25.90
C TYR A 49 -11.62 -6.27 -26.75
N HIS A 50 -12.25 -7.23 -26.09
CA HIS A 50 -13.00 -8.26 -26.78
C HIS A 50 -14.19 -7.64 -27.52
N LYS A 51 -14.40 -8.03 -28.78
CA LYS A 51 -15.46 -7.49 -29.65
C LYS A 51 -16.87 -7.71 -29.09
N ASP A 52 -17.07 -8.81 -28.37
CA ASP A 52 -18.34 -9.19 -27.72
C ASP A 52 -18.31 -8.92 -26.22
N GLY A 53 -17.35 -8.09 -25.75
CA GLY A 53 -17.31 -7.69 -24.34
C GLY A 53 -18.60 -6.93 -23.96
N PRO A 54 -19.15 -7.16 -22.76
CA PRO A 54 -20.34 -6.49 -22.24
C PRO A 54 -20.15 -4.99 -22.03
N TYR A 55 -18.90 -4.52 -21.90
CA TYR A 55 -18.56 -3.11 -21.85
C TYR A 55 -17.14 -2.84 -22.34
N GLN A 56 -16.85 -1.57 -22.66
CA GLN A 56 -15.56 -1.09 -23.15
C GLN A 56 -15.26 0.27 -22.53
N PRO A 57 -14.45 0.34 -21.46
CA PRO A 57 -14.06 1.62 -20.84
C PRO A 57 -13.40 2.55 -21.86
N ALA A 58 -13.95 3.76 -22.01
CA ALA A 58 -13.42 4.73 -22.97
C ALA A 58 -12.07 5.28 -22.49
N ASP A 59 -12.02 5.70 -21.24
CA ASP A 59 -10.83 6.29 -20.65
C ASP A 59 -9.88 5.21 -20.10
N PRO A 60 -8.56 5.37 -20.28
CA PRO A 60 -7.58 4.45 -19.74
C PRO A 60 -7.48 4.57 -18.22
N ALA A 61 -7.31 3.44 -17.55
CA ALA A 61 -6.88 3.33 -16.16
C ALA A 61 -5.49 2.69 -16.16
N THR A 62 -4.46 3.49 -16.46
CA THR A 62 -3.08 3.01 -16.54
C THR A 62 -2.50 2.71 -15.15
N PRO A 63 -1.44 1.90 -15.06
CA PRO A 63 -0.73 1.65 -13.80
C PRO A 63 -0.29 2.94 -13.10
N GLU A 64 0.24 3.92 -13.84
CA GLU A 64 0.70 5.21 -13.28
C GLU A 64 -0.45 6.02 -12.72
N HIS A 65 -1.61 6.02 -13.40
CA HIS A 65 -2.81 6.67 -12.90
C HIS A 65 -3.27 6.03 -11.58
N LEU A 66 -3.27 4.70 -11.52
CA LEU A 66 -3.69 3.94 -10.34
C LEU A 66 -2.71 4.13 -9.17
N LEU A 67 -1.40 4.14 -9.42
CA LEU A 67 -0.39 4.45 -8.41
C LEU A 67 -0.59 5.85 -7.81
N LYS A 68 -0.95 6.84 -8.63
CA LYS A 68 -1.30 8.18 -8.14
C LYS A 68 -2.54 8.12 -7.24
N CYS A 69 -3.59 7.41 -7.66
CA CYS A 69 -4.80 7.24 -6.86
C CYS A 69 -4.52 6.52 -5.53
N MET A 70 -3.64 5.52 -5.51
CA MET A 70 -3.20 4.82 -4.31
C MET A 70 -2.46 5.78 -3.36
N ALA A 71 -1.53 6.58 -3.88
CA ALA A 71 -0.80 7.57 -3.08
C ALA A 71 -1.73 8.62 -2.47
N ASP A 72 -2.68 9.14 -3.24
CA ASP A 72 -3.67 10.12 -2.77
C ASP A 72 -4.66 9.49 -1.77
N GLY A 73 -4.93 8.19 -1.89
CA GLY A 73 -5.89 7.44 -1.09
C GLY A 73 -5.30 6.74 0.15
N GLY A 74 -3.98 6.78 0.35
CA GLY A 74 -3.31 6.08 1.45
C GLY A 74 -3.36 4.55 1.35
N VAL A 75 -3.28 4.02 0.13
CA VAL A 75 -3.20 2.58 -0.15
C VAL A 75 -1.75 2.18 -0.39
N ASP A 76 -1.26 1.19 0.35
CA ASP A 76 0.15 0.76 0.28
C ASP A 76 0.39 -0.26 -0.85
N TYR A 77 -0.57 -1.14 -1.08
CA TYR A 77 -0.48 -2.21 -2.07
C TYR A 77 -1.82 -2.46 -2.73
N ALA A 78 -1.77 -3.04 -3.92
CA ALA A 78 -2.98 -3.37 -4.62
C ALA A 78 -2.84 -4.64 -5.47
N ILE A 79 -3.94 -5.38 -5.61
CA ILE A 79 -4.01 -6.59 -6.44
C ILE A 79 -4.69 -6.25 -7.76
N VAL A 80 -3.93 -6.33 -8.85
CA VAL A 80 -4.45 -6.15 -10.21
C VAL A 80 -5.12 -7.44 -10.67
N VAL A 81 -6.42 -7.37 -10.92
CA VAL A 81 -7.23 -8.47 -11.39
C VAL A 81 -7.50 -8.29 -12.87
N HIS A 82 -7.40 -9.37 -13.66
CA HIS A 82 -7.75 -9.34 -15.08
C HIS A 82 -9.22 -8.99 -15.26
N PRO A 83 -9.58 -7.89 -15.95
CA PRO A 83 -10.97 -7.50 -16.09
C PRO A 83 -11.64 -8.24 -17.25
N GLU A 84 -12.97 -8.30 -17.14
CA GLU A 84 -13.87 -8.95 -18.08
C GLU A 84 -13.70 -8.48 -19.56
N PRO A 85 -13.51 -7.17 -19.88
CA PRO A 85 -13.36 -6.70 -21.27
C PRO A 85 -12.15 -7.26 -22.02
N TYR A 86 -11.20 -7.87 -21.30
CA TYR A 86 -10.03 -8.54 -21.88
C TYR A 86 -10.13 -10.07 -21.82
N GLN A 87 -11.26 -10.64 -21.41
CA GLN A 87 -11.45 -12.08 -21.41
C GLN A 87 -11.48 -12.60 -22.85
N TYR A 88 -10.79 -13.73 -23.08
CA TYR A 88 -10.75 -14.48 -24.36
C TYR A 88 -9.98 -13.85 -25.54
N GLY A 89 -9.32 -12.69 -25.37
CA GLY A 89 -8.52 -12.00 -26.40
C GLY A 89 -7.00 -11.98 -26.17
N ALA A 90 -6.26 -11.32 -27.07
CA ALA A 90 -4.79 -11.19 -27.06
C ALA A 90 -4.22 -10.38 -25.87
N ALA A 91 -5.07 -9.76 -25.04
CA ALA A 91 -4.69 -8.89 -23.94
C ALA A 91 -4.26 -9.64 -22.66
N ARG A 92 -3.72 -10.85 -22.78
CA ARG A 92 -3.20 -11.64 -21.63
C ARG A 92 -2.05 -10.93 -20.91
N ASP A 93 -1.39 -9.99 -21.59
CA ASP A 93 -0.18 -9.31 -21.11
C ASP A 93 -0.44 -7.95 -20.45
N ILE A 94 -1.69 -7.49 -20.34
CA ILE A 94 -1.96 -6.17 -19.72
C ILE A 94 -1.55 -6.13 -18.25
N LEU A 95 -1.58 -7.27 -17.57
CA LEU A 95 -1.13 -7.42 -16.19
C LEU A 95 0.39 -7.39 -16.04
N THR A 96 1.15 -7.76 -17.08
CA THR A 96 2.62 -7.77 -17.07
C THR A 96 3.20 -6.41 -17.46
N ALA A 97 2.38 -5.53 -18.03
CA ALA A 97 2.74 -4.16 -18.38
C ALA A 97 2.48 -3.16 -17.23
N ALA A 98 1.92 -3.63 -16.11
CA ALA A 98 1.68 -2.89 -14.87
C ALA A 98 2.75 -3.23 -13.81
#